data_AF-A0A1S8FFK3-F1
#
_entry.id   AF-A0A1S8FFK3-F1
#
_cell.length_a   1.000
_cell.length_b   1.000
_cell.length_c   1.000
_cell.angle_alpha   90.00
_cell.angle_beta   90.00
_cell.angle_gamma   90.00
#
_symmetry.space_group_name_H-M   'P 1'
#
loop_
_entity.id
_entity.type
_entity.pdbx_description
1 polymer ?
#
loop_
_entity_poly.entity_id
_entity_poly.type
_entity_poly.pdbx_seq_one_letter_code
_entity_poly.pdbx_strand_id
1 'polypeptide(L)'
;MIARKFFLWTGVAIAIAASFAAGLRTGVMVGAEQWLKMDSSAKASVLTSELRALRAGNVGEIIEMKEMEVDSNVVSAIEFQKSGMPWLFWPNAGVWNHTRSLEYVAQYRKQYPAVASKLAPPEGTPDPGDLRGFAMDVEFSTKELLERYGK
;
A
#
# COMPACT_ATOMS: atom_id res chain seq x y z
N MET A 1 -46.78 27.87 -1.07
CA MET A 1 -45.73 28.13 -0.06
C MET A 1 -44.87 26.90 0.27
N ILE A 2 -45.32 25.67 -0.01
CA ILE A 2 -44.59 24.42 0.30
C ILE A 2 -43.38 24.16 -0.62
N ALA A 3 -43.48 24.48 -1.92
CA ALA A 3 -42.40 24.25 -2.89
C ALA A 3 -41.10 25.06 -2.61
N ARG A 4 -41.23 26.27 -2.05
CA ARG A 4 -40.09 27.14 -1.71
C ARG A 4 -39.29 26.61 -0.51
N LYS A 5 -39.94 25.94 0.45
CA LYS A 5 -39.26 25.30 1.59
C LYS A 5 -38.48 24.07 1.12
N PHE A 6 -39.05 23.22 0.28
CA PHE A 6 -38.34 22.05 -0.27
C PHE A 6 -37.06 22.42 -1.04
N PHE A 7 -37.10 23.48 -1.83
CA PHE A 7 -35.92 23.96 -2.58
C PHE A 7 -34.82 24.55 -1.68
N LEU A 8 -35.21 25.13 -0.54
CA LEU A 8 -34.25 25.66 0.45
C LEU A 8 -33.54 24.52 1.20
N TRP A 9 -34.28 23.46 1.58
CA TRP A 9 -33.72 22.30 2.27
C TRP A 9 -32.80 21.47 1.39
N THR A 10 -33.12 21.31 0.10
CA THR A 10 -32.22 20.67 -0.87
C THR A 10 -30.95 21.49 -1.10
N GLY A 11 -31.05 22.81 -1.20
CA GLY A 11 -29.88 23.70 -1.31
C GLY A 11 -28.94 23.61 -0.09
N VAL A 12 -29.49 23.57 1.12
CA VAL A 12 -28.71 23.40 2.36
C VAL A 12 -28.06 22.02 2.42
N ALA A 13 -28.76 20.95 2.05
CA ALA A 13 -28.20 19.60 2.01
C ALA A 13 -27.02 19.48 1.04
N ILE A 14 -27.12 20.10 -0.15
CA ILE A 14 -26.04 20.14 -1.14
C ILE A 14 -24.84 20.93 -0.60
N ALA A 15 -25.07 22.08 0.04
CA ALA A 15 -23.99 22.88 0.62
C ALA A 15 -23.22 22.14 1.73
N ILE A 16 -23.94 21.40 2.58
CA ILE A 16 -23.32 20.57 3.63
C ILE A 16 -22.52 19.44 3.00
N ALA A 17 -23.09 18.72 2.03
CA ALA A 17 -22.40 17.63 1.33
C ALA A 17 -21.13 18.10 0.60
N ALA A 18 -21.19 19.26 -0.06
CA ALA A 18 -20.05 19.86 -0.74
C ALA A 18 -18.96 20.29 0.25
N SER A 19 -19.33 20.90 1.37
CA SER A 19 -18.39 21.32 2.41
C SER A 19 -17.72 20.13 3.08
N PHE A 20 -18.47 19.05 3.34
CA PHE A 20 -17.94 17.80 3.87
C PHE A 20 -16.98 17.14 2.88
N ALA A 21 -17.35 17.03 1.60
CA ALA A 21 -16.50 16.45 0.56
C ALA A 21 -15.19 17.24 0.38
N ALA A 22 -15.26 18.58 0.41
CA ALA A 22 -14.09 19.44 0.34
C ALA A 22 -13.18 19.25 1.57
N GLY A 23 -13.76 19.28 2.78
CA GLY A 23 -13.04 19.11 4.03
C GLY A 23 -12.35 17.74 4.15
N LEU A 24 -13.06 16.67 3.79
CA LEU A 24 -12.53 15.30 3.77
C LEU A 24 -11.37 15.18 2.78
N ARG A 25 -11.49 15.74 1.58
CA ARG A 25 -10.41 15.74 0.59
C ARG A 25 -9.17 16.49 1.08
N THR A 26 -9.33 17.69 1.65
CA THR A 26 -8.21 18.45 2.20
C THR A 26 -7.54 17.72 3.37
N GLY A 27 -8.32 17.09 4.25
CA GLY A 27 -7.78 16.30 5.35
C GLY A 27 -6.95 15.11 4.87
N VAL A 28 -7.45 14.37 3.87
CA VAL A 28 -6.71 13.25 3.25
C VAL A 28 -5.41 13.72 2.60
N MET A 29 -5.42 14.85 1.89
CA MET A 29 -4.20 15.37 1.24
C MET A 29 -3.13 15.78 2.26
N VAL A 30 -3.52 16.53 3.30
CA VAL A 30 -2.59 16.95 4.37
C VAL A 30 -2.06 15.74 5.14
N GLY A 31 -2.92 14.78 5.46
CA GLY A 31 -2.52 13.53 6.09
C GLY A 31 -1.54 12.73 5.24
N ALA A 32 -1.80 12.61 3.94
CA ALA A 32 -0.91 11.93 3.01
C ALA A 32 0.46 12.61 2.91
N GLU A 33 0.53 13.94 2.84
CA GLU A 33 1.80 14.68 2.80
C GLU A 33 2.61 14.52 4.09
N GLN A 34 1.96 14.59 5.25
CA GLN A 34 2.62 14.38 6.53
C GLN A 34 3.12 12.94 6.68
N TRP A 35 2.31 11.98 6.25
CA TRP A 35 2.71 10.57 6.21
C TRP A 35 3.91 10.36 5.29
N LEU A 36 3.91 10.91 4.07
CA LEU A 36 5.05 10.84 3.14
C LEU A 36 6.33 11.42 3.73
N LYS A 37 6.24 12.54 4.47
CA LYS A 37 7.40 13.12 5.15
C LYS A 37 7.92 12.21 6.26
N MET A 38 7.03 11.64 7.07
CA MET A 38 7.42 10.68 8.12
C MET A 38 8.05 9.43 7.50
N ASP A 39 7.41 8.86 6.49
CA ASP A 39 7.89 7.70 5.73
C ASP A 39 9.26 7.97 5.09
N SER A 40 9.52 9.18 4.59
CA SER A 40 10.83 9.55 4.05
C SER A 40 11.97 9.45 5.07
N SER A 41 11.70 9.73 6.36
CA SER A 41 12.71 9.62 7.41
C SER A 41 13.04 8.16 7.74
N ALA A 42 12.04 7.28 7.73
CA ALA A 42 12.22 5.85 7.91
C ALA A 42 12.94 5.22 6.70
N LYS A 43 12.54 5.60 5.48
CA LYS A 43 13.22 5.16 4.26
C LYS A 43 14.67 5.63 4.20
N ALA A 44 14.97 6.85 4.66
CA ALA A 44 16.34 7.34 4.71
C ALA A 44 17.21 6.56 5.70
N SER A 45 16.67 6.14 6.85
CA SER A 45 17.41 5.31 7.80
C SER A 45 17.69 3.91 7.23
N VAL A 46 16.70 3.29 6.60
CA VAL A 46 16.82 2.00 5.91
C VAL A 46 17.84 2.08 4.77
N LEU A 47 17.76 3.11 3.92
CA LEU A 47 18.72 3.35 2.83
C LEU A 47 20.14 3.57 3.36
N THR A 48 20.28 4.22 4.51
CA THR A 48 21.59 4.38 5.17
C THR A 48 22.15 3.03 5.65
N SER A 49 21.32 2.16 6.23
CA SER A 49 21.76 0.80 6.61
C SER A 49 22.09 -0.06 5.39
N GLU A 50 21.33 0.05 4.30
CA GLU A 50 21.61 -0.64 3.04
C GLU A 50 22.94 -0.19 2.45
N LEU A 51 23.19 1.11 2.39
CA LEU A 51 24.47 1.65 1.91
C LEU A 51 25.65 1.18 2.78
N ARG A 52 25.44 1.04 4.09
CA ARG A 52 26.47 0.49 4.99
C ARG A 52 26.73 -0.99 4.70
N ALA A 53 25.68 -1.79 4.53
CA ALA A 53 25.79 -3.21 4.18
C ALA A 53 26.42 -3.41 2.79
N LEU A 54 26.09 -2.57 1.80
CA LEU A 54 26.72 -2.61 0.47
C LEU A 54 28.22 -2.32 0.56
N ARG A 55 28.61 -1.30 1.33
CA ARG A 55 30.03 -0.98 1.57
C ARG A 55 30.77 -2.10 2.32
N ALA A 56 30.06 -2.89 3.13
CA ALA A 56 30.60 -4.06 3.81
C ALA A 56 30.62 -5.33 2.93
N GLY A 57 30.05 -5.29 1.72
CA GLY A 57 29.97 -6.44 0.82
C GLY A 57 28.81 -7.41 1.13
N ASN A 58 27.91 -7.07 2.06
CA ASN A 58 26.78 -7.90 2.48
C ASN A 58 25.58 -7.78 1.54
N VAL A 59 25.78 -8.07 0.26
CA VAL A 59 24.73 -7.94 -0.77
C VAL A 59 23.56 -8.89 -0.53
N GLY A 60 23.81 -10.09 -0.03
CA GLY A 60 22.77 -11.09 0.23
C GLY A 60 21.74 -10.64 1.27
N GLU A 61 22.20 -10.04 2.37
CA GLU A 61 21.35 -9.52 3.46
C GLU A 61 20.44 -8.38 2.96
N ILE A 62 20.96 -7.53 2.07
CA ILE A 62 20.16 -6.46 1.45
C ILE A 62 19.11 -7.03 0.51
N ILE A 63 19.47 -8.02 -0.31
CA ILE A 63 18.51 -8.69 -1.19
C ILE A 63 17.37 -9.26 -0.34
N GLU A 64 17.67 -9.98 0.73
CA GLU A 64 16.66 -10.56 1.61
C GLU A 64 15.75 -9.50 2.24
N MET A 65 16.30 -8.41 2.77
CA MET A 65 15.50 -7.29 3.30
C MET A 65 14.60 -6.68 2.21
N LYS A 66 15.11 -6.50 0.99
CA LYS A 66 14.32 -5.99 -0.14
C LYS A 66 13.23 -6.95 -0.58
N GLU A 67 13.48 -8.25 -0.53
CA GLU A 67 12.46 -9.27 -0.83
C GLU A 67 11.29 -9.18 0.15
N MET A 68 11.56 -9.02 1.44
CA MET A 68 10.52 -8.81 2.45
C MET A 68 9.77 -7.50 2.25
N GLU A 69 10.46 -6.41 1.89
CA GLU A 69 9.84 -5.11 1.60
C GLU A 69 8.90 -5.21 0.39
N VAL A 70 9.29 -5.92 -0.66
CA VAL A 70 8.43 -6.17 -1.83
C VAL A 70 7.20 -7.00 -1.42
N ASP A 71 7.37 -8.05 -0.62
CA ASP A 71 6.25 -8.87 -0.13
C ASP A 71 5.23 -8.05 0.66
N SER A 72 5.70 -7.23 1.61
CA SER A 72 4.84 -6.33 2.39
C SER A 72 4.08 -5.34 1.50
N ASN A 73 4.78 -4.72 0.53
CA ASN A 73 4.16 -3.76 -0.38
C ASN A 73 3.12 -4.42 -1.31
N VAL A 74 3.30 -5.69 -1.69
CA VAL A 74 2.30 -6.42 -2.47
C VAL A 74 1.02 -6.61 -1.67
N VAL A 75 1.11 -7.00 -0.40
CA VAL A 75 -0.06 -7.11 0.49
C VAL A 75 -0.79 -5.78 0.58
N SER A 76 -0.09 -4.71 0.92
CA SER A 76 -0.69 -3.37 1.03
C SER A 76 -1.31 -2.89 -0.28
N ALA A 77 -0.71 -3.20 -1.44
CA ALA A 77 -1.26 -2.83 -2.74
C ALA A 77 -2.58 -3.56 -3.03
N ILE A 78 -2.66 -4.86 -2.73
CA ILE A 78 -3.88 -5.66 -2.91
C ILE A 78 -4.97 -5.23 -1.92
N GLU A 79 -4.63 -4.97 -0.66
CA GLU A 79 -5.56 -4.42 0.33
C GLU A 79 -6.11 -3.05 -0.10
N PHE A 80 -5.24 -2.18 -0.62
CA PHE A 80 -5.66 -0.88 -1.14
C PHE A 80 -6.68 -1.02 -2.27
N GLN A 81 -6.49 -1.96 -3.19
CA GLN A 81 -7.47 -2.25 -4.24
C GLN A 81 -8.83 -2.72 -3.68
N LYS A 82 -8.81 -3.47 -2.58
CA LYS A 82 -10.02 -3.98 -1.91
C LYS A 82 -10.72 -2.95 -1.03
N SER A 83 -10.01 -1.91 -0.58
CA SER A 83 -10.53 -0.90 0.35
C SER A 83 -11.74 -0.09 -0.17
N GLY A 84 -12.03 -0.15 -1.48
CA GLY A 84 -13.17 0.52 -2.09
C GLY A 84 -13.09 2.05 -2.13
N MET A 85 -12.00 2.64 -1.62
CA MET A 85 -11.77 4.09 -1.58
C MET A 85 -10.58 4.59 -2.41
N PRO A 86 -10.22 4.01 -3.57
CA PRO A 86 -9.10 4.50 -4.38
C PRO A 86 -9.33 5.91 -4.92
N TRP A 87 -10.60 6.33 -5.02
CA TRP A 87 -11.01 7.67 -5.46
C TRP A 87 -10.52 8.80 -4.54
N LEU A 88 -10.18 8.51 -3.28
CA LEU A 88 -9.60 9.49 -2.36
C LEU A 88 -8.22 10.01 -2.85
N PHE A 89 -7.53 9.22 -3.69
CA PHE A 89 -6.19 9.53 -4.20
C PHE A 89 -6.16 9.79 -5.72
N TRP A 90 -7.32 9.87 -6.38
CA TRP A 90 -7.42 10.09 -7.83
C TRP A 90 -6.65 11.29 -8.43
N PRO A 91 -6.45 12.44 -7.75
CA PRO A 91 -5.70 13.54 -8.34
C PRO A 91 -4.22 13.22 -8.63
N ASN A 92 -3.67 12.18 -8.01
CA ASN A 92 -2.28 11.74 -8.21
C ASN A 92 -2.14 10.59 -9.23
N ALA A 93 -3.25 10.11 -9.81
CA ALA A 93 -3.25 8.99 -10.75
C ALA A 93 -2.46 9.27 -12.05
N GLY A 94 -2.26 10.55 -12.40
CA GLY A 94 -1.48 10.96 -13.57
C GLY A 94 0.04 10.85 -13.40
N VAL A 95 0.54 10.76 -12.16
CA VAL A 95 1.99 10.73 -11.87
C VAL A 95 2.52 9.29 -11.78
N TRP A 96 1.65 8.32 -11.49
CA TRP A 96 2.04 6.94 -11.25
C TRP A 96 1.11 5.96 -11.96
N ASN A 97 1.63 5.23 -12.97
CA ASN A 97 0.88 4.16 -13.63
C ASN A 97 0.90 2.91 -12.73
N HIS A 98 -0.02 2.88 -11.78
CA HIS A 98 -0.12 1.82 -10.75
C HIS A 98 -0.24 0.43 -11.37
N THR A 99 -1.07 0.27 -12.40
CA THR A 99 -1.23 -0.99 -13.15
C THR A 99 0.10 -1.49 -13.71
N ARG A 100 0.84 -0.62 -14.42
CA ARG A 100 2.13 -0.98 -15.00
C ARG A 100 3.18 -1.33 -13.95
N SER A 101 3.18 -0.63 -12.81
CA SER A 101 4.06 -0.99 -11.69
C SER A 101 3.76 -2.38 -11.15
N LEU A 102 2.49 -2.75 -10.99
CA LEU A 102 2.10 -4.08 -10.53
C LEU A 102 2.41 -5.18 -11.54
N GLU A 103 2.32 -4.92 -12.84
CA GLU A 103 2.78 -5.84 -13.90
C GLU A 103 4.28 -6.14 -13.77
N TYR A 104 5.12 -5.13 -13.53
CA TYR A 104 6.55 -5.35 -13.30
C TYR A 104 6.81 -6.20 -12.06
N VAL A 105 6.10 -5.94 -10.96
CA VAL A 105 6.24 -6.75 -9.73
C VAL A 105 5.75 -8.18 -9.96
N ALA A 106 4.66 -8.38 -10.71
CA ALA A 106 4.16 -9.70 -11.07
C ALA A 106 5.19 -10.48 -11.93
N GLN A 107 5.81 -9.83 -12.93
CA GLN A 107 6.87 -10.43 -13.74
C GLN A 107 8.09 -10.82 -12.89
N TYR A 108 8.49 -9.96 -11.95
CA TYR A 108 9.55 -10.27 -10.99
C TYR A 108 9.21 -11.51 -10.15
N ARG A 109 7.99 -11.55 -9.58
CA ARG A 109 7.52 -12.65 -8.73
C ARG A 109 7.34 -13.98 -9.47
N LYS A 110 7.15 -13.99 -10.79
CA LYS A 110 7.23 -15.21 -11.61
C LYS A 110 8.62 -15.85 -11.60
N GLN A 111 9.66 -15.03 -11.56
CA GLN A 111 11.06 -15.48 -11.57
C GLN A 111 11.57 -15.75 -10.15
N TYR A 112 11.13 -14.94 -9.19
CA TYR A 112 11.56 -14.96 -7.79
C TYR A 112 10.35 -15.00 -6.85
N PRO A 113 9.85 -16.20 -6.48
CA PRO A 113 8.69 -16.34 -5.60
C PRO A 113 8.89 -15.65 -4.24
N ALA A 114 7.78 -15.24 -3.62
CA ALA A 114 7.75 -14.59 -2.31
C ALA A 114 8.53 -15.38 -1.24
N VAL A 115 9.21 -14.64 -0.35
CA VAL A 115 10.12 -15.20 0.66
C VAL A 115 9.48 -15.24 2.05
N ALA A 116 8.47 -14.41 2.30
CA ALA A 116 7.78 -14.33 3.60
C ALA A 116 7.31 -15.70 4.15
N SER A 117 6.85 -16.61 3.28
CA SER A 117 6.44 -17.96 3.67
C SER A 117 7.57 -18.85 4.20
N LYS A 118 8.83 -18.55 3.86
CA LYS A 118 10.01 -19.28 4.36
C LYS A 118 10.50 -18.79 5.72
N LEU A 119 10.06 -17.59 6.12
CA LEU A 119 10.44 -16.95 7.38
C LEU A 119 9.46 -17.27 8.52
N ALA A 120 8.31 -17.88 8.18
CA ALA A 120 7.30 -18.27 9.15
C ALA A 120 7.85 -19.35 10.13
N PRO A 121 7.64 -19.19 11.45
CA PRO A 121 8.01 -20.20 12.43
C PRO A 121 7.28 -21.53 12.16
N PRO A 122 7.94 -22.69 12.36
CA PRO A 122 7.29 -24.00 12.21
C PRO A 122 6.00 -24.12 13.03
N GLU A 123 5.04 -24.91 12.55
CA GLU A 123 3.82 -25.20 13.31
C GLU A 123 4.15 -25.75 14.70
N GLY A 124 3.46 -25.23 15.72
CA GLY A 124 3.70 -25.60 17.13
C GLY A 124 4.76 -24.77 17.86
N THR A 125 5.45 -23.86 17.18
CA THR A 125 6.36 -22.89 17.83
C THR A 125 5.66 -21.54 18.10
N PRO A 126 6.09 -20.78 19.14
CA PRO A 126 5.61 -19.42 19.38
C PRO A 126 5.79 -18.55 18.12
N ASP A 127 4.78 -17.77 17.80
CA ASP A 127 4.77 -16.88 16.63
C ASP A 127 4.75 -15.42 17.08
N PRO A 128 5.91 -14.87 17.45
CA PRO A 128 6.00 -13.48 17.87
C PRO A 128 5.70 -12.58 16.68
N GLY A 129 4.61 -11.82 16.78
CA GLY A 129 4.24 -10.83 15.76
C GLY A 129 3.42 -11.37 14.58
N ASP A 130 2.81 -12.55 14.72
CA ASP A 130 1.90 -13.14 13.70
C ASP A 130 2.53 -13.28 12.31
N LEU A 131 3.77 -13.78 12.28
CA LEU A 131 4.53 -14.01 11.06
C LEU A 131 3.87 -15.08 10.18
N ARG A 132 3.13 -16.02 10.78
CA ARG A 132 2.35 -16.99 10.00
C ARG A 132 1.16 -16.33 9.31
N GLY A 133 0.42 -15.45 10.00
CA GLY A 133 -0.63 -14.64 9.40
C GLY A 133 -0.10 -13.83 8.23
N PHE A 134 0.97 -13.07 8.45
CA PHE A 134 1.62 -12.28 7.40
C PHE A 134 2.09 -13.14 6.22
N ALA A 135 2.70 -14.30 6.46
CA ALA A 135 3.13 -15.21 5.40
C ALA A 135 1.95 -15.70 4.53
N MET A 136 0.80 -16.02 5.13
CA MET A 136 -0.40 -16.39 4.40
C MET A 136 -0.94 -15.22 3.57
N ASP A 137 -0.96 -14.01 4.13
CA ASP A 137 -1.42 -12.81 3.44
C ASP A 137 -0.54 -12.49 2.22
N VAL A 138 0.78 -12.65 2.36
CA VAL A 138 1.73 -12.51 1.26
C VAL A 138 1.47 -13.57 0.19
N GLU A 139 1.27 -14.82 0.56
CA GLU A 139 1.00 -15.89 -0.42
C GLU A 139 -0.29 -15.62 -1.20
N PHE A 140 -1.36 -15.27 -0.50
CA PHE A 140 -2.65 -14.97 -1.11
C PHE A 140 -2.58 -13.73 -2.01
N SER A 141 -1.98 -12.64 -1.52
CA SER A 141 -1.84 -11.40 -2.27
C SER A 141 -0.92 -11.57 -3.49
N THR A 142 0.12 -12.40 -3.37
CA THR A 142 1.01 -12.73 -4.51
C THR A 142 0.28 -13.54 -5.57
N LYS A 143 -0.56 -14.52 -5.18
CA LYS A 143 -1.41 -15.26 -6.14
C LYS A 143 -2.35 -14.31 -6.86
N GLU A 144 -3.05 -13.44 -6.14
CA GLU A 144 -3.97 -12.46 -6.71
C GLU A 144 -3.25 -11.48 -7.66
N LEU A 145 -2.05 -11.03 -7.28
CA LEU A 145 -1.19 -10.20 -8.13
C LEU A 145 -0.86 -10.92 -9.45
N LEU A 146 -0.43 -12.18 -9.38
CA LEU A 146 -0.06 -12.97 -10.56
C LEU A 146 -1.25 -13.28 -11.47
N GLU A 147 -2.42 -13.58 -10.91
CA GLU A 147 -3.64 -13.81 -11.69
C GLU A 147 -4.08 -12.56 -12.46
N ARG A 148 -3.96 -11.38 -11.83
CA ARG A 148 -4.43 -10.11 -12.41
C ARG A 148 -3.43 -9.46 -13.35
N TYR A 149 -2.15 -9.48 -12.99
CA TYR A 149 -1.10 -8.70 -13.66
C TYR A 149 0.04 -9.54 -14.23
N GLY A 150 0.07 -10.84 -13.93
CA GLY A 150 1.07 -11.78 -14.44
C GLY A 150 0.75 -12.30 -15.84
N LYS A 151 0.20 -11.49 -16.74
CA LYS A 151 -0.02 -11.90 -18.14
C LYS A 151 1.27 -11.73 -18.95
#